data_AF-A0A090MCC3-F1
#
_entry.id   AF-A0A090MCC3-F1
#
_cell.length_a   1.000
_cell.length_b   1.000
_cell.length_c   1.000
_cell.angle_alpha   90.00
_cell.angle_beta   90.00
_cell.angle_gamma   90.00
#
_symmetry.space_group_name_H-M   'P 1'
#
loop_
_entity.id
_entity.type
_entity.pdbx_description
1 polymer ?
#
loop_
_entity_poly.entity_id
_entity_poly.type
_entity_poly.pdbx_seq_one_letter_code
_entity_poly.pdbx_strand_id
1 'polypeptide(L)'
;MGKVTRASVTHSRLHVRAYVAEASTPASTYDGTVMFHVYDTLDEPRPIFGTFLEGALHVIEVARFHPNFVSAHFHYALGNGEQKIDSKTPNSCFNVALFESVAPGDAFAVFEDLIDACEMGHANQVEHLLACKEVATYVPNDESGTSPFSRIHAKRLEMIEAGRDIPVFGFDEANVVLFIGVKAKNPSDVATDSSWALKFGISTAQALVGADKFQDASLFEVVKCSKPSESDHRFTHIVRASLGPVASEESLVSAVQETIRQACAAIDPDALILPYACVYNIGKKGTPPGALPAVREMAKKKKDAALAESR
;
A
#
# COMPACT_ATOMS: atom_id res chain seq x y z
N MET A 1 14.26 -75.19 26.74
CA MET A 1 14.30 -73.73 26.99
C MET A 1 14.95 -73.08 25.79
N GLY A 2 14.15 -72.44 24.93
CA GLY A 2 14.48 -72.24 23.52
C GLY A 2 14.58 -70.79 23.08
N LYS A 3 15.47 -70.63 22.10
CA LYS A 3 15.52 -69.67 20.97
C LYS A 3 16.04 -68.25 21.18
N VAL A 4 17.24 -68.08 20.62
CA VAL A 4 17.83 -66.90 19.96
C VAL A 4 16.82 -66.18 19.05
N THR A 5 16.85 -64.84 19.05
CA THR A 5 16.36 -64.04 17.92
C THR A 5 17.31 -62.89 17.59
N ARG A 6 17.45 -62.68 16.28
CA ARG A 6 18.40 -61.87 15.52
C ARG A 6 18.25 -60.35 15.66
N ALA A 7 19.35 -59.69 15.25
CA ALA A 7 19.53 -58.25 15.04
C ALA A 7 18.56 -57.58 14.05
N SER A 8 18.42 -56.26 14.21
CA SER A 8 17.81 -55.31 13.26
C SER A 8 18.50 -53.95 13.47
N VAL A 9 19.55 -53.65 12.69
CA VAL A 9 19.56 -52.70 11.55
C VAL A 9 18.91 -51.35 11.86
N THR A 10 19.76 -50.38 12.20
CA THR A 10 19.49 -48.96 12.29
C THR A 10 19.08 -48.38 10.93
N HIS A 11 17.87 -47.84 10.83
CA HIS A 11 17.47 -46.90 9.78
C HIS A 11 17.22 -45.53 10.44
N SER A 12 18.17 -44.62 10.28
CA SER A 12 18.05 -43.21 10.62
C SER A 12 17.09 -42.52 9.64
N ARG A 13 15.83 -42.30 10.05
CA ARG A 13 14.90 -41.42 9.37
C ARG A 13 15.14 -39.96 9.81
N LEU A 14 15.62 -39.15 8.87
CA LEU A 14 15.54 -37.68 8.91
C LEU A 14 14.12 -37.26 9.30
N HIS A 15 13.97 -36.69 10.51
CA HIS A 15 12.76 -36.00 10.90
C HIS A 15 12.82 -34.57 10.33
N VAL A 16 12.12 -34.36 9.21
CA VAL A 16 11.68 -33.01 8.82
C VAL A 16 10.62 -32.62 9.85
N ARG A 17 10.98 -31.78 10.83
CA ARG A 17 10.01 -31.16 11.72
C ARG A 17 9.21 -30.15 10.91
N ALA A 18 8.00 -30.54 10.51
CA ALA A 18 6.94 -29.60 10.19
C ALA A 18 6.64 -28.81 11.47
N TYR A 19 7.01 -27.53 11.50
CA TYR A 19 6.52 -26.60 12.49
C TYR A 19 5.04 -26.34 12.17
N VAL A 20 4.15 -27.08 12.83
CA VAL A 20 2.75 -26.69 12.94
C VAL A 20 2.71 -25.68 14.07
N ALA A 21 2.58 -24.40 13.74
CA ALA A 21 2.37 -23.35 14.74
C ALA A 21 1.02 -23.60 15.42
N GLU A 22 1.06 -23.85 16.74
CA GLU A 22 -0.12 -23.86 17.59
C GLU A 22 -0.76 -22.46 17.61
N ALA A 23 -2.08 -22.42 17.69
CA ALA A 23 -2.97 -21.27 17.51
C ALA A 23 -2.45 -19.96 18.11
N SER A 24 -1.96 -19.07 17.24
CA SER A 24 -1.70 -17.67 17.56
C SER A 24 -3.03 -16.92 17.67
N THR A 25 -3.10 -15.98 18.61
CA THR A 25 -4.11 -14.91 18.67
C THR A 25 -4.45 -14.43 17.25
N PRO A 26 -5.73 -14.23 16.88
CA PRO A 26 -6.06 -13.80 15.52
C PRO A 26 -5.30 -12.51 15.22
N ALA A 27 -4.53 -12.53 14.15
CA ALA A 27 -3.84 -11.36 13.61
C ALA A 27 -4.84 -10.20 13.56
N SER A 28 -4.62 -9.15 14.35
CA SER A 28 -5.56 -8.04 14.42
C SER A 28 -5.37 -7.15 13.20
N THR A 29 -6.18 -7.38 12.17
CA THR A 29 -6.28 -6.51 11.00
C THR A 29 -6.85 -5.14 11.39
N TYR A 30 -6.58 -4.15 10.57
CA TYR A 30 -7.08 -2.80 10.73
C TYR A 30 -8.57 -2.77 10.46
N ASP A 31 -9.33 -2.23 11.41
CA ASP A 31 -10.79 -2.20 11.39
C ASP A 31 -11.36 -0.93 10.75
N GLY A 32 -10.50 0.03 10.38
CA GLY A 32 -10.85 1.22 9.62
C GLY A 32 -10.92 1.00 8.11
N THR A 33 -11.08 2.11 7.38
CA THR A 33 -11.04 2.11 5.92
C THR A 33 -9.62 2.38 5.42
N VAL A 34 -9.15 1.55 4.50
CA VAL A 34 -7.93 1.81 3.73
C VAL A 34 -8.35 2.21 2.32
N MET A 35 -7.97 3.42 1.90
CA MET A 35 -8.24 3.90 0.55
C MET A 35 -6.99 3.78 -0.33
N PHE A 36 -7.13 3.11 -1.47
CA PHE A 36 -6.12 3.10 -2.51
C PHE A 36 -6.54 4.02 -3.65
N HIS A 37 -5.61 4.82 -4.15
CA HIS A 37 -5.74 5.53 -5.40
C HIS A 37 -4.56 5.13 -6.28
N VAL A 38 -4.85 4.44 -7.39
CA VAL A 38 -3.82 3.94 -8.30
C VAL A 38 -3.87 4.78 -9.56
N TYR A 39 -2.71 5.26 -9.99
CA TYR A 39 -2.54 6.02 -11.22
C TYR A 39 -1.61 5.19 -12.10
N ASP A 40 -2.17 4.34 -12.95
CA ASP A 40 -1.42 3.39 -13.78
C ASP A 40 -0.94 4.00 -15.11
N THR A 41 -1.52 5.13 -15.51
CA THR A 41 -1.05 6.00 -16.59
C THR A 41 -1.17 7.46 -16.18
N LEU A 42 -0.03 8.15 -16.03
CA LEU A 42 -0.03 9.59 -15.75
C LEU A 42 -0.39 10.38 -17.01
N ASP A 43 -1.66 10.76 -17.12
CA ASP A 43 -2.09 11.80 -18.05
C ASP A 43 -1.99 13.17 -17.38
N GLU A 44 -1.68 14.22 -18.14
CA GLU A 44 -1.68 15.59 -17.62
C GLU A 44 -3.06 15.93 -17.03
N PRO A 45 -3.13 16.48 -15.79
CA PRO A 45 -4.41 16.89 -15.21
C PRO A 45 -5.02 18.03 -16.04
N ARG A 46 -6.36 18.10 -16.07
CA ARG A 46 -7.10 19.23 -16.66
C ARG A 46 -6.75 20.54 -15.93
N PRO A 47 -7.02 21.74 -16.49
CA PRO A 47 -6.20 22.95 -16.34
C PRO A 47 -6.15 23.63 -14.95
N ILE A 48 -6.63 22.97 -13.89
CA ILE A 48 -6.65 23.48 -12.52
C ILE A 48 -5.28 23.32 -11.85
N PHE A 49 -4.57 22.22 -12.12
CA PHE A 49 -3.26 21.93 -11.53
C PHE A 49 -2.14 22.12 -12.56
N GLY A 50 -0.99 22.64 -12.11
CA GLY A 50 0.17 22.88 -12.96
C GLY A 50 0.97 21.61 -13.27
N THR A 51 0.85 20.57 -12.45
CA THR A 51 1.44 19.24 -12.67
C THR A 51 0.53 18.12 -12.16
N PHE A 52 0.74 16.89 -12.65
CA PHE A 52 0.06 15.70 -12.13
C PHE A 52 0.25 15.54 -10.61
N LEU A 53 1.49 15.75 -10.14
CA LEU A 53 1.81 15.62 -8.73
C LEU A 53 1.04 16.61 -7.86
N GLU A 54 0.87 17.84 -8.33
CA GLU A 54 0.10 18.85 -7.61
C GLU A 54 -1.36 18.38 -7.43
N GLY A 55 -1.97 17.83 -8.48
CA GLY A 55 -3.31 17.24 -8.38
C GLY A 55 -3.36 16.04 -7.44
N ALA A 56 -2.38 15.13 -7.50
CA ALA A 56 -2.35 13.94 -6.66
C ALA A 56 -2.18 14.29 -5.17
N LEU A 57 -1.31 15.26 -4.86
CA LEU A 57 -1.13 15.75 -3.50
C LEU A 57 -2.34 16.56 -3.00
N HIS A 58 -3.05 17.25 -3.88
CA HIS A 58 -4.29 17.93 -3.51
C HIS A 58 -5.34 16.96 -2.98
N VAL A 59 -5.55 15.81 -3.65
CA VAL A 59 -6.47 14.77 -3.18
C VAL A 59 -6.07 14.26 -1.79
N ILE A 60 -4.77 14.04 -1.55
CA ILE A 60 -4.29 13.60 -0.24
C ILE A 60 -4.49 14.69 0.83
N GLU A 61 -4.31 15.95 0.46
CA GLU A 61 -4.55 17.06 1.39
C GLU A 61 -6.02 17.17 1.77
N VAL A 62 -6.95 17.00 0.82
CA VAL A 62 -8.38 16.92 1.12
C VAL A 62 -8.69 15.74 2.05
N ALA A 63 -8.16 14.56 1.76
CA ALA A 63 -8.26 13.39 2.65
C ALA A 63 -7.74 13.71 4.07
N ARG A 64 -6.61 14.41 4.15
CA ARG A 64 -5.97 14.79 5.41
C ARG A 64 -6.83 15.71 6.25
N PHE A 65 -7.65 16.59 5.66
CA PHE A 65 -8.54 17.47 6.42
C PHE A 65 -9.69 16.71 7.10
N HIS A 66 -10.07 15.55 6.60
CA HIS A 66 -11.17 14.77 7.17
C HIS A 66 -10.91 14.37 8.64
N PRO A 67 -11.88 14.53 9.58
CA PRO A 67 -11.69 14.24 11.00
C PRO A 67 -11.10 12.85 11.29
N ASN A 68 -11.57 11.85 10.55
CA ASN A 68 -11.17 10.45 10.70
C ASN A 68 -9.82 10.08 10.06
N PHE A 69 -9.11 11.03 9.45
CA PHE A 69 -7.81 10.75 8.83
C PHE A 69 -6.76 10.29 9.86
N VAL A 70 -6.06 9.20 9.52
CA VAL A 70 -4.96 8.63 10.31
C VAL A 70 -3.62 9.00 9.67
N SER A 71 -3.37 8.54 8.45
CA SER A 71 -2.14 8.78 7.69
C SER A 71 -2.35 8.51 6.19
N ALA A 72 -1.43 9.00 5.35
CA ALA A 72 -1.38 8.61 3.94
C ALA A 72 0.06 8.48 3.45
N HIS A 73 0.33 7.50 2.59
CA HIS A 73 1.63 7.27 1.98
C HIS A 73 1.49 7.38 0.46
N PHE A 74 2.41 8.09 -0.17
CA PHE A 74 2.47 8.29 -1.62
C PHE A 74 3.70 7.61 -2.20
N HIS A 75 3.47 6.84 -3.25
CA HIS A 75 4.43 5.89 -3.80
C HIS A 75 4.64 6.11 -5.29
N TYR A 76 5.89 6.08 -5.76
CA TYR A 76 6.25 6.11 -7.19
C TYR A 76 6.83 4.79 -7.66
N ALA A 77 6.51 4.38 -8.89
CA ALA A 77 7.07 3.17 -9.45
C ALA A 77 8.61 3.24 -9.51
N LEU A 78 9.26 2.14 -9.09
CA LEU A 78 10.72 2.02 -9.15
C LEU A 78 11.21 2.08 -10.61
N GLY A 79 12.36 2.73 -10.83
CA GLY A 79 12.94 2.98 -12.16
C GLY A 79 12.52 4.29 -12.83
N ASN A 80 11.62 5.06 -12.21
CA ASN A 80 11.12 6.30 -12.79
C ASN A 80 11.44 7.58 -12.01
N GLY A 81 11.59 7.55 -10.68
CA GLY A 81 11.96 8.73 -9.87
C GLY A 81 11.02 9.93 -10.02
N GLU A 82 11.25 11.01 -9.26
CA GLU A 82 10.44 12.24 -9.37
C GLU A 82 10.57 12.91 -10.75
N GLN A 83 11.74 12.79 -11.39
CA GLN A 83 12.06 13.47 -12.66
C GLN A 83 11.20 13.03 -13.86
N LYS A 84 10.48 11.89 -13.76
CA LYS A 84 9.66 11.37 -14.87
C LYS A 84 8.15 11.62 -14.73
N ILE A 85 7.68 12.27 -13.67
CA ILE A 85 6.25 12.60 -13.50
C ILE A 85 5.75 13.53 -14.61
N ASP A 86 6.63 14.41 -15.09
CA ASP A 86 6.37 15.31 -16.22
C ASP A 86 6.99 14.81 -17.54
N SER A 87 7.38 13.53 -17.61
CA SER A 87 7.98 12.94 -18.81
C SER A 87 6.94 12.20 -19.66
N LYS A 88 7.08 12.24 -20.99
CA LYS A 88 6.20 11.56 -21.96
C LYS A 88 6.31 10.02 -21.96
N THR A 89 6.98 9.40 -20.98
CA THR A 89 7.09 7.93 -20.86
C THR A 89 6.07 7.40 -19.85
N PRO A 90 5.49 6.20 -20.04
CA PRO A 90 4.52 5.63 -19.13
C PRO A 90 5.05 5.63 -17.68
N ASN A 91 4.30 6.27 -16.79
CA ASN A 91 4.64 6.42 -15.39
C ASN A 91 3.44 6.01 -14.55
N SER A 92 3.70 5.56 -13.32
CA SER A 92 2.64 5.19 -12.37
C SER A 92 3.00 5.57 -10.94
N CYS A 93 1.99 5.92 -10.17
CA CYS A 93 2.08 6.13 -8.74
C CYS A 93 0.84 5.57 -8.06
N PHE A 94 0.89 5.39 -6.74
CA PHE A 94 -0.32 5.16 -5.98
C PHE A 94 -0.24 5.85 -4.63
N ASN A 95 -1.41 6.17 -4.07
CA ASN A 95 -1.54 6.57 -2.67
C ASN A 95 -2.31 5.52 -1.88
N VAL A 96 -1.91 5.34 -0.63
CA VAL A 96 -2.68 4.63 0.38
C VAL A 96 -3.03 5.60 1.49
N ALA A 97 -4.30 5.74 1.85
CA ALA A 97 -4.78 6.59 2.94
C ALA A 97 -5.59 5.79 3.95
N LEU A 98 -5.43 6.12 5.23
CA LEU A 98 -6.05 5.42 6.34
C LEU A 98 -7.06 6.32 7.05
N PHE A 99 -8.23 5.75 7.32
CA PHE A 99 -9.31 6.42 8.03
C PHE A 99 -9.87 5.54 9.14
N GLU A 100 -9.95 6.09 10.34
CA GLU A 100 -10.57 5.43 11.49
C GLU A 100 -12.10 5.57 11.47
N SER A 101 -12.81 4.66 12.12
CA SER A 101 -14.25 4.84 12.42
C SER A 101 -15.16 5.10 11.20
N VAL A 102 -14.77 4.62 10.01
CA VAL A 102 -15.60 4.62 8.79
C VAL A 102 -15.57 3.22 8.19
N ALA A 103 -16.74 2.67 7.90
CA ALA A 103 -16.83 1.41 7.16
C ALA A 103 -16.55 1.65 5.67
N PRO A 104 -15.81 0.77 4.98
CA PRO A 104 -15.48 0.96 3.56
C PRO A 104 -16.69 1.15 2.64
N GLY A 105 -17.84 0.53 2.95
CA GLY A 105 -19.07 0.67 2.17
C GLY A 105 -19.72 2.07 2.28
N ASP A 106 -19.48 2.77 3.37
CA ASP A 106 -20.02 4.11 3.64
C ASP A 106 -19.04 5.21 3.25
N ALA A 107 -17.79 4.86 2.92
CA ALA A 107 -16.70 5.78 2.70
C ALA A 107 -17.10 6.94 1.77
N PHE A 108 -17.57 6.66 0.55
CA PHE A 108 -17.89 7.71 -0.42
C PHE A 108 -19.13 8.55 -0.09
N ALA A 109 -19.97 8.15 0.88
CA ALA A 109 -21.01 9.02 1.41
C ALA A 109 -20.47 9.95 2.51
N VAL A 110 -19.41 9.53 3.21
CA VAL A 110 -18.75 10.32 4.28
C VAL A 110 -17.69 11.26 3.70
N PHE A 111 -17.06 10.87 2.59
CA PHE A 111 -15.94 11.57 1.96
C PHE A 111 -16.32 12.20 0.61
N GLU A 112 -17.48 12.86 0.50
CA GLU A 112 -17.96 13.48 -0.75
C GLU A 112 -16.92 14.47 -1.32
N ASP A 113 -16.35 15.34 -0.47
CA ASP A 113 -15.29 16.29 -0.88
C ASP A 113 -14.07 15.61 -1.53
N LEU A 114 -13.77 14.37 -1.13
CA LEU A 114 -12.64 13.61 -1.65
C LEU A 114 -12.93 13.08 -3.06
N ILE A 115 -14.19 12.76 -3.36
CA ILE A 115 -14.64 12.38 -4.71
C ILE A 115 -14.52 13.58 -5.62
N ASP A 116 -15.04 14.74 -5.19
CA ASP A 116 -14.95 15.98 -5.95
C ASP A 116 -13.48 16.34 -6.26
N ALA A 117 -12.60 16.24 -5.25
CA ALA A 117 -11.17 16.48 -5.44
C ALA A 117 -10.53 15.50 -6.45
N CYS A 118 -10.92 14.23 -6.40
CA CYS A 118 -10.48 13.21 -7.35
C CYS A 118 -10.96 13.52 -8.78
N GLU A 119 -12.23 13.90 -8.94
CA GLU A 119 -12.79 14.26 -10.24
C GLU A 119 -12.17 15.54 -10.81
N MET A 120 -11.89 16.54 -9.96
CA MET A 120 -11.24 17.79 -10.38
C MET A 120 -9.82 17.58 -10.88
N GLY A 121 -9.03 16.74 -10.20
CA GLY A 121 -7.62 16.51 -10.52
C GLY A 121 -7.39 15.42 -11.56
N HIS A 122 -8.23 14.38 -11.57
CA HIS A 122 -7.89 13.07 -12.13
C HIS A 122 -9.05 12.37 -12.85
N ALA A 123 -10.05 13.11 -13.33
CA ALA A 123 -11.27 12.57 -13.97
C ALA A 123 -11.04 11.55 -15.10
N ASN A 124 -9.88 11.60 -15.76
CA ASN A 124 -9.56 10.73 -16.89
C ASN A 124 -8.81 9.45 -16.47
N GLN A 125 -8.54 9.27 -15.18
CA GLN A 125 -7.79 8.12 -14.68
C GLN A 125 -8.64 6.84 -14.75
N VAL A 126 -7.96 5.74 -15.10
CA VAL A 126 -8.59 4.42 -15.26
C VAL A 126 -9.15 3.93 -13.92
N GLU A 127 -8.38 4.08 -12.84
CA GLU A 127 -8.84 3.80 -11.49
C GLU A 127 -9.13 5.11 -10.75
N HIS A 128 -10.24 5.14 -10.03
CA HIS A 128 -10.48 6.18 -9.02
C HIS A 128 -10.26 5.58 -7.62
N LEU A 129 -10.54 6.35 -6.56
CA LEU A 129 -10.41 5.91 -5.18
C LEU A 129 -11.17 4.59 -4.93
N LEU A 130 -10.46 3.62 -4.35
CA LEU A 130 -10.95 2.33 -3.94
C LEU A 130 -10.99 2.28 -2.41
N ALA A 131 -12.19 2.15 -1.82
CA ALA A 131 -12.35 1.95 -0.39
C ALA A 131 -12.27 0.46 -0.07
N CYS A 132 -11.31 0.10 0.78
CA CYS A 132 -10.96 -1.28 1.05
C CYS A 132 -11.01 -1.62 2.55
N LYS A 133 -11.26 -2.90 2.81
CA LYS A 133 -11.17 -3.53 4.14
C LYS A 133 -9.90 -4.37 4.22
N GLU A 134 -9.12 -4.26 5.28
CA GLU A 134 -8.02 -5.21 5.54
C GLU A 134 -8.60 -6.54 6.03
N VAL A 135 -8.35 -7.62 5.29
CA VAL A 135 -8.93 -8.95 5.58
C VAL A 135 -7.90 -9.96 6.05
N ALA A 136 -6.62 -9.75 5.74
CA ALA A 136 -5.53 -10.56 6.29
C ALA A 136 -4.21 -9.77 6.30
N THR A 137 -3.29 -10.21 7.14
CA THR A 137 -1.93 -9.66 7.21
C THR A 137 -0.90 -10.78 7.35
N TYR A 138 0.32 -10.50 6.93
CA TYR A 138 1.46 -11.39 6.95
C TYR A 138 2.66 -10.60 7.50
N VAL A 139 3.01 -10.84 8.76
CA VAL A 139 4.07 -10.11 9.47
C VAL A 139 5.09 -11.12 10.03
N PRO A 140 6.00 -11.65 9.18
CA PRO A 140 6.81 -12.80 9.53
C PRO A 140 7.78 -12.57 10.70
N ASN A 141 8.09 -11.31 11.02
CA ASN A 141 8.99 -10.92 12.10
C ASN A 141 8.27 -10.33 13.32
N ASP A 142 6.94 -10.36 13.37
CA ASP A 142 6.15 -9.81 14.47
C ASP A 142 5.33 -10.91 15.14
N GLU A 143 5.74 -11.30 16.36
CA GLU A 143 5.06 -12.31 17.15
C GLU A 143 3.63 -11.93 17.55
N SER A 144 3.29 -10.63 17.53
CA SER A 144 1.92 -10.18 17.83
C SER A 144 0.93 -10.55 16.71
N GLY A 145 1.41 -10.73 15.48
CA GLY A 145 0.55 -10.90 14.31
C GLY A 145 -0.28 -9.66 13.96
N THR A 146 -0.11 -8.53 14.66
CA THR A 146 -0.87 -7.30 14.40
C THR A 146 -0.51 -6.73 13.03
N SER A 147 -1.48 -6.21 12.29
CA SER A 147 -1.18 -5.60 10.99
C SER A 147 -0.38 -4.29 11.13
N PRO A 148 0.44 -3.93 10.15
CA PRO A 148 1.15 -2.64 10.14
C PRO A 148 0.21 -1.44 10.32
N PHE A 149 -0.96 -1.49 9.69
CA PHE A 149 -1.95 -0.42 9.74
C PHE A 149 -2.61 -0.31 11.12
N SER A 150 -2.91 -1.44 11.77
CA SER A 150 -3.34 -1.47 13.17
C SER A 150 -2.29 -0.88 14.12
N ARG A 151 -1.00 -1.21 13.93
CA ARG A 151 0.08 -0.63 14.74
C ARG A 151 0.19 0.88 14.56
N ILE A 152 0.08 1.37 13.32
CA ILE A 152 0.07 2.81 13.00
C ILE A 152 -1.08 3.50 13.74
N HIS A 153 -2.28 2.94 13.67
CA HIS A 153 -3.46 3.49 14.33
C HIS A 153 -3.32 3.51 15.86
N ALA A 154 -2.96 2.37 16.47
CA ALA A 154 -2.75 2.28 17.91
C ALA A 154 -1.69 3.27 18.40
N LYS A 155 -0.58 3.41 17.67
CA LYS A 155 0.48 4.35 18.04
C LYS A 155 0.04 5.81 17.88
N ARG A 156 -0.79 6.14 16.87
CA ARG A 156 -1.42 7.46 16.76
C ARG A 156 -2.27 7.78 17.99
N LEU A 157 -3.12 6.84 18.42
CA LEU A 157 -3.96 7.02 19.61
C LEU A 157 -3.12 7.27 20.86
N GLU A 158 -2.07 6.49 21.08
CA GLU A 158 -1.12 6.68 22.20
C GLU A 158 -0.51 8.10 22.19
N MET A 159 -0.14 8.62 21.02
CA MET A 159 0.44 9.96 20.91
C MET A 159 -0.58 11.08 21.14
N ILE A 160 -1.82 10.90 20.70
CA ILE A 160 -2.93 11.83 20.96
C ILE A 160 -3.19 11.91 22.47
N GLU A 161 -3.32 10.76 23.14
CA GLU A 161 -3.52 10.69 24.59
C GLU A 161 -2.37 11.33 25.36
N ALA A 162 -1.14 11.15 24.88
CA ALA A 162 0.05 11.76 25.46
C ALA A 162 0.21 13.26 25.14
N GLY A 163 -0.68 13.86 24.33
CA GLY A 163 -0.60 15.27 23.91
C GLY A 163 0.64 15.59 23.06
N ARG A 164 1.20 14.59 22.37
CA ARG A 164 2.44 14.72 21.59
C ARG A 164 2.15 14.99 20.12
N ASP A 165 3.18 15.43 19.41
CA ASP A 165 3.14 15.44 17.96
C ASP A 165 2.99 14.00 17.45
N ILE A 166 2.02 13.81 16.56
CA ILE A 166 1.74 12.52 15.94
C ILE A 166 2.87 12.28 14.93
N PRO A 167 3.76 11.30 15.14
CA PRO A 167 4.84 11.05 14.23
C PRO A 167 4.28 10.55 12.91
N VAL A 168 5.01 10.83 11.84
CA VAL A 168 4.75 10.26 10.54
C VAL A 168 5.27 8.82 10.56
N PHE A 169 4.40 7.85 10.34
CA PHE A 169 4.75 6.43 10.45
C PHE A 169 5.14 5.81 9.10
N GLY A 170 6.40 5.39 8.99
CA GLY A 170 6.85 4.29 8.11
C GLY A 170 7.09 4.63 6.64
N PHE A 171 8.15 4.03 6.09
CA PHE A 171 8.67 4.01 4.71
C PHE A 171 9.45 5.24 4.25
N ASP A 172 10.77 5.22 4.40
CA ASP A 172 11.64 6.11 3.62
C ASP A 172 11.76 5.63 2.16
N GLU A 173 12.41 6.42 1.31
CA GLU A 173 12.61 6.12 -0.12
C GLU A 173 13.41 4.84 -0.37
N ALA A 174 14.16 4.34 0.62
CA ALA A 174 14.86 3.07 0.49
C ALA A 174 13.88 1.89 0.53
N ASN A 175 12.69 2.06 1.14
CA ASN A 175 11.69 1.02 1.29
C ASN A 175 10.88 0.81 0.00
N VAL A 176 10.84 -0.45 -0.44
CA VAL A 176 10.09 -0.87 -1.62
C VAL A 176 8.78 -1.53 -1.22
N VAL A 177 7.70 -1.07 -1.83
CA VAL A 177 6.36 -1.63 -1.71
C VAL A 177 5.92 -2.18 -3.05
N LEU A 178 5.55 -3.45 -3.10
CA LEU A 178 4.82 -4.03 -4.21
C LEU A 178 3.32 -3.79 -4.02
N PHE A 179 2.72 -3.12 -5.00
CA PHE A 179 1.28 -3.10 -5.18
C PHE A 179 0.90 -4.26 -6.10
N ILE A 180 -0.09 -5.04 -5.68
CA ILE A 180 -0.60 -6.20 -6.39
C ILE A 180 -2.12 -6.08 -6.44
N GLY A 181 -2.67 -5.62 -7.55
CA GLY A 181 -4.11 -5.55 -7.79
C GLY A 181 -4.58 -6.71 -8.64
N VAL A 182 -5.61 -7.44 -8.20
CA VAL A 182 -6.19 -8.58 -8.93
C VAL A 182 -7.70 -8.48 -9.05
N LYS A 183 -8.26 -8.97 -10.15
CA LYS A 183 -9.70 -9.19 -10.37
C LYS A 183 -10.06 -10.67 -10.19
N ALA A 184 -10.17 -11.11 -8.94
CA ALA A 184 -10.62 -12.47 -8.63
C ALA A 184 -12.04 -12.72 -9.16
N LYS A 185 -12.25 -13.85 -9.86
CA LYS A 185 -13.54 -14.22 -10.46
C LYS A 185 -14.47 -14.89 -9.45
N ASN A 186 -13.89 -15.61 -8.48
CA ASN A 186 -14.61 -16.26 -7.40
C ASN A 186 -14.00 -15.85 -6.06
N PRO A 187 -14.81 -15.70 -4.99
CA PRO A 187 -14.29 -15.44 -3.65
C PRO A 187 -13.27 -16.48 -3.17
N SER A 188 -13.39 -17.75 -3.60
CA SER A 188 -12.45 -18.82 -3.26
C SER A 188 -11.05 -18.67 -3.88
N ASP A 189 -10.92 -17.87 -4.94
CA ASP A 189 -9.65 -17.66 -5.63
C ASP A 189 -8.67 -16.94 -4.69
N VAL A 190 -9.21 -16.04 -3.87
CA VAL A 190 -8.51 -15.35 -2.79
C VAL A 190 -8.88 -16.00 -1.47
N ALA A 191 -8.06 -16.97 -1.02
CA ALA A 191 -8.22 -17.47 0.35
C ALA A 191 -7.96 -16.31 1.32
N THR A 192 -8.78 -16.15 2.36
CA THR A 192 -8.55 -15.20 3.46
C THR A 192 -7.98 -15.88 4.70
N ASP A 193 -7.79 -17.19 4.64
CA ASP A 193 -7.04 -17.96 5.64
C ASP A 193 -5.52 -17.78 5.44
N SER A 194 -4.73 -18.40 6.31
CA SER A 194 -3.26 -18.34 6.27
C SER A 194 -2.60 -18.77 4.94
N SER A 195 -3.32 -19.42 4.01
CA SER A 195 -2.78 -19.85 2.71
C SER A 195 -2.67 -18.72 1.68
N TRP A 196 -3.31 -17.56 1.93
CA TRP A 196 -3.30 -16.42 1.02
C TRP A 196 -1.89 -15.97 0.66
N ALA A 197 -0.99 -15.90 1.65
CA ALA A 197 0.38 -15.47 1.46
C ALA A 197 1.14 -16.40 0.49
N LEU A 198 0.84 -17.70 0.51
CA LEU A 198 1.41 -18.64 -0.46
C LEU A 198 0.81 -18.44 -1.85
N LYS A 199 -0.53 -18.29 -1.94
CA LYS A 199 -1.24 -18.09 -3.22
C LYS A 199 -0.77 -16.85 -3.99
N PHE A 200 -0.53 -15.75 -3.28
CA PHE A 200 0.00 -14.51 -3.87
C PHE A 200 1.53 -14.51 -4.02
N GLY A 201 2.23 -15.59 -3.65
CA GLY A 201 3.68 -15.68 -3.74
C GLY A 201 4.44 -14.85 -2.69
N ILE A 202 3.77 -14.38 -1.64
CA ILE A 202 4.34 -13.54 -0.56
C ILE A 202 5.38 -14.31 0.26
N SER A 203 5.11 -15.57 0.62
CA SER A 203 6.08 -16.39 1.36
C SER A 203 7.34 -16.67 0.53
N THR A 204 7.20 -16.87 -0.78
CA THR A 204 8.33 -17.00 -1.71
C THR A 204 9.08 -15.67 -1.86
N ALA A 205 8.36 -14.55 -1.96
CA ALA A 205 8.96 -13.22 -1.99
C ALA A 205 9.80 -12.94 -0.74
N GLN A 206 9.29 -13.28 0.46
CA GLN A 206 10.06 -13.20 1.70
C GLN A 206 11.33 -14.05 1.63
N ALA A 207 11.23 -15.29 1.14
CA ALA A 207 12.40 -16.17 1.03
C ALA A 207 13.48 -15.62 0.10
N LEU A 208 13.09 -14.92 -0.99
CA LEU A 208 14.02 -14.25 -1.90
C LEU A 208 14.67 -13.02 -1.29
N VAL A 209 13.87 -12.19 -0.61
CA VAL A 209 14.33 -10.92 -0.02
C VAL A 209 15.19 -11.14 1.23
N GLY A 210 14.91 -12.22 1.97
CA GLY A 210 15.49 -12.49 3.28
C GLY A 210 14.54 -12.05 4.39
N ALA A 211 14.44 -12.90 5.42
CA ALA A 211 13.57 -12.65 6.56
C ALA A 211 13.97 -11.39 7.35
N ASP A 212 15.24 -10.99 7.33
CA ASP A 212 15.74 -9.79 7.99
C ASP A 212 15.31 -8.47 7.31
N LYS A 213 14.93 -8.53 6.03
CA LYS A 213 14.56 -7.36 5.23
C LYS A 213 13.06 -7.26 4.96
N PHE A 214 12.41 -8.38 4.63
CA PHE A 214 10.99 -8.39 4.34
C PHE A 214 10.20 -7.95 5.57
N GLN A 215 9.38 -6.90 5.45
CA GLN A 215 8.73 -6.29 6.60
C GLN A 215 7.34 -6.87 6.85
N ASP A 216 6.48 -6.82 5.85
CA ASP A 216 5.08 -7.19 5.99
C ASP A 216 4.37 -7.36 4.64
N ALA A 217 3.20 -7.97 4.65
CA ALA A 217 2.20 -7.80 3.61
C ALA A 217 0.78 -7.76 4.20
N SER A 218 -0.11 -7.05 3.52
CA SER A 218 -1.52 -6.92 3.88
C SER A 218 -2.41 -7.17 2.68
N LEU A 219 -3.46 -7.95 2.89
CA LEU A 219 -4.48 -8.28 1.90
C LEU A 219 -5.74 -7.45 2.18
N PHE A 220 -6.25 -6.84 1.12
CA PHE A 220 -7.40 -5.97 1.13
C PHE A 220 -8.50 -6.48 0.20
N GLU A 221 -9.73 -6.44 0.70
CA GLU A 221 -10.93 -6.58 -0.11
C GLU A 221 -11.37 -5.18 -0.57
N VAL A 222 -11.59 -5.00 -1.88
CA VAL A 222 -12.16 -3.77 -2.44
C VAL A 222 -13.67 -3.83 -2.22
N VAL A 223 -14.17 -2.96 -1.34
CA VAL A 223 -15.59 -2.93 -0.96
C VAL A 223 -16.38 -1.96 -1.82
N LYS A 224 -15.76 -0.83 -2.18
CA LYS A 224 -16.43 0.20 -2.97
C LYS A 224 -15.42 0.95 -3.83
N CYS A 225 -15.87 1.38 -5.01
CA CYS A 225 -15.16 2.33 -5.84
C CYS A 225 -15.90 3.67 -5.82
N SER A 226 -15.18 4.78 -5.97
CA SER A 226 -15.78 6.10 -6.13
C SER A 226 -16.44 6.27 -7.51
N LYS A 227 -16.15 5.40 -8.49
CA LYS A 227 -16.90 5.36 -9.75
C LYS A 227 -18.31 4.82 -9.55
N PRO A 228 -19.31 5.28 -10.32
CA PRO A 228 -20.72 4.93 -10.12
C PRO A 228 -21.07 3.46 -10.38
N SER A 229 -20.30 2.73 -11.21
CA SER A 229 -20.59 1.33 -11.55
C SER A 229 -19.53 0.37 -11.03
N GLU A 230 -19.97 -0.74 -10.42
CA GLU A 230 -19.12 -1.83 -9.92
C GLU A 230 -18.35 -2.54 -11.04
N SER A 231 -18.82 -2.45 -12.29
CA SER A 231 -18.04 -2.93 -13.45
C SER A 231 -16.77 -2.14 -13.70
N ASP A 232 -16.68 -0.92 -13.17
CA ASP A 232 -15.73 0.10 -13.61
C ASP A 232 -14.43 0.13 -12.81
N HIS A 233 -14.27 -0.77 -11.82
CA HIS A 233 -12.99 -0.94 -11.14
C HIS A 233 -12.29 -2.25 -11.53
N ARG A 234 -10.96 -2.19 -11.65
CA ARG A 234 -10.15 -3.32 -12.12
C ARG A 234 -9.86 -4.35 -11.05
N PHE A 235 -9.92 -3.99 -9.77
CA PHE A 235 -9.50 -4.90 -8.70
C PHE A 235 -10.65 -5.29 -7.79
N THR A 236 -10.74 -6.58 -7.45
CA THR A 236 -11.56 -7.04 -6.31
C THR A 236 -10.72 -7.14 -5.04
N HIS A 237 -9.41 -7.36 -5.19
CA HIS A 237 -8.48 -7.45 -4.07
C HIS A 237 -7.18 -6.72 -4.38
N ILE A 238 -6.56 -6.20 -3.33
CA ILE A 238 -5.25 -5.56 -3.38
C ILE A 238 -4.36 -6.23 -2.34
N VAL A 239 -3.13 -6.56 -2.71
CA VAL A 239 -2.06 -6.88 -1.76
C VAL A 239 -1.03 -5.76 -1.78
N ARG A 240 -0.70 -5.28 -0.59
CA ARG A 240 0.42 -4.39 -0.34
C ARG A 240 1.51 -5.21 0.34
N ALA A 241 2.67 -5.35 -0.29
CA ALA A 241 3.80 -6.08 0.30
C ALA A 241 5.01 -5.16 0.45
N SER A 242 5.55 -5.06 1.67
CA SER A 242 6.72 -4.26 1.99
C SER A 242 7.98 -5.13 2.01
N LEU A 243 8.85 -4.92 1.02
CA LEU A 243 10.11 -5.66 0.90
C LEU A 243 11.22 -5.10 1.79
N GLY A 244 10.99 -3.97 2.46
CA GLY A 244 12.00 -3.27 3.23
C GLY A 244 12.99 -2.49 2.36
N PRO A 245 14.17 -2.13 2.89
CA PRO A 245 15.09 -1.17 2.29
C PRO A 245 15.91 -1.74 1.12
N VAL A 246 15.24 -2.19 0.06
CA VAL A 246 15.82 -2.89 -1.10
C VAL A 246 15.77 -2.08 -2.40
N ALA A 247 15.53 -0.76 -2.34
CA ALA A 247 15.37 0.08 -3.53
C ALA A 247 16.59 0.07 -4.46
N SER A 248 17.81 -0.12 -3.91
CA SER A 248 19.05 -0.23 -4.68
C SER A 248 19.30 -1.62 -5.28
N GLU A 249 18.48 -2.63 -4.95
CA GLU A 249 18.64 -4.02 -5.38
C GLU A 249 17.69 -4.35 -6.55
N GLU A 250 17.83 -3.66 -7.69
CA GLU A 250 16.89 -3.75 -8.82
C GLU A 250 16.64 -5.18 -9.33
N SER A 251 17.68 -6.02 -9.37
CA SER A 251 17.55 -7.42 -9.79
C SER A 251 16.74 -8.26 -8.80
N LEU A 252 16.87 -7.96 -7.49
CA LEU A 252 16.10 -8.63 -6.45
C LEU A 252 14.62 -8.22 -6.56
N VAL A 253 14.34 -6.91 -6.65
CA VAL A 253 12.97 -6.40 -6.81
C VAL A 253 12.31 -6.99 -8.05
N SER A 254 13.04 -7.05 -9.17
CA SER A 254 12.53 -7.64 -10.42
C SER A 254 12.23 -9.13 -10.29
N ALA A 255 13.10 -9.89 -9.62
CA ALA A 255 12.88 -11.32 -9.37
C ALA A 255 11.67 -11.58 -8.46
N VAL A 256 11.48 -10.74 -7.43
CA VAL A 256 10.30 -10.81 -6.55
C VAL A 256 9.03 -10.46 -7.32
N GLN A 257 9.05 -9.39 -8.12
CA GLN A 257 7.91 -8.98 -8.95
C GLN A 257 7.48 -10.11 -9.90
N GLU A 258 8.44 -10.76 -10.56
CA GLU A 258 8.15 -11.88 -11.47
C GLU A 258 7.60 -13.11 -10.73
N THR A 259 8.15 -13.43 -9.56
CA THR A 259 7.66 -14.53 -8.72
C THR A 259 6.19 -14.32 -8.33
N ILE A 260 5.85 -13.10 -7.91
CA ILE A 260 4.47 -12.74 -7.55
C ILE A 260 3.57 -12.75 -8.79
N ARG A 261 4.07 -12.29 -9.94
CA ARG A 261 3.34 -12.33 -11.22
C ARG A 261 2.96 -13.76 -11.60
N GLN A 262 3.89 -14.70 -11.51
CA GLN A 262 3.63 -16.10 -11.80
C GLN A 262 2.61 -16.71 -10.85
N ALA A 263 2.67 -16.38 -9.55
CA ALA A 263 1.71 -16.83 -8.56
C ALA A 263 0.30 -16.25 -8.82
N CYS A 264 0.22 -14.95 -9.10
CA CYS A 264 -1.04 -14.25 -9.32
C CYS A 264 -1.70 -14.58 -10.66
N ALA A 265 -0.96 -15.07 -11.67
CA ALA A 265 -1.52 -15.43 -12.97
C ALA A 265 -2.62 -16.51 -12.89
N ALA A 266 -2.61 -17.34 -11.84
CA ALA A 266 -3.67 -18.31 -11.57
C ALA A 266 -4.97 -17.67 -11.04
N ILE A 267 -4.89 -16.48 -10.46
CA ILE A 267 -6.02 -15.71 -9.93
C ILE A 267 -6.52 -14.73 -11.00
N ASP A 268 -5.60 -13.94 -11.54
CA ASP A 268 -5.84 -12.92 -12.55
C ASP A 268 -4.61 -12.80 -13.47
N PRO A 269 -4.69 -13.26 -14.74
CA PRO A 269 -3.59 -13.14 -15.69
C PRO A 269 -3.24 -11.68 -16.03
N ASP A 270 -4.18 -10.75 -15.83
CA ASP A 270 -4.03 -9.32 -16.15
C ASP A 270 -3.75 -8.47 -14.88
N ALA A 271 -3.32 -9.12 -13.80
CA ALA A 271 -3.01 -8.50 -12.52
C ALA A 271 -2.03 -7.32 -12.66
N LEU A 272 -2.30 -6.22 -11.96
CA LEU A 272 -1.37 -5.10 -11.87
C LEU A 272 -0.36 -5.37 -10.76
N ILE A 273 0.88 -5.65 -11.14
CA ILE A 273 1.96 -5.95 -10.18
C ILE A 273 3.14 -5.05 -10.48
N LEU A 274 3.33 -4.04 -9.63
CA LEU A 274 4.36 -3.03 -9.81
C LEU A 274 5.05 -2.71 -8.48
N PRO A 275 6.38 -2.55 -8.51
CA PRO A 275 7.14 -2.13 -7.34
C PRO A 275 7.21 -0.60 -7.27
N TYR A 276 7.08 -0.05 -6.07
CA TYR A 276 7.08 1.37 -5.81
C TYR A 276 7.99 1.73 -4.63
N ALA A 277 8.65 2.88 -4.69
CA ALA A 277 9.28 3.52 -3.53
C ALA A 277 8.28 4.42 -2.82
N CYS A 278 8.28 4.44 -1.50
CA CYS A 278 7.55 5.47 -0.76
C CYS A 278 8.32 6.78 -0.81
N VAL A 279 7.69 7.87 -1.25
CA VAL A 279 8.38 9.17 -1.35
C VAL A 279 7.78 10.20 -0.40
N TYR A 280 6.48 10.11 -0.12
CA TYR A 280 5.85 11.00 0.85
C TYR A 280 5.06 10.23 1.89
N ASN A 281 5.35 10.52 3.15
CA ASN A 281 4.54 10.09 4.28
C ASN A 281 3.84 11.30 4.89
N ILE A 282 2.53 11.20 5.04
CA ILE A 282 1.65 12.33 5.32
C ILE A 282 0.87 11.99 6.60
N GLY A 283 1.23 12.67 7.69
CA GLY A 283 0.52 12.61 8.96
C GLY A 283 -0.60 13.66 9.05
N LYS A 284 -1.46 13.55 10.09
CA LYS A 284 -2.55 14.51 10.32
C LYS A 284 -2.04 15.94 10.57
N LYS A 285 -0.91 16.10 11.28
CA LYS A 285 -0.24 17.38 11.55
C LYS A 285 1.09 17.46 10.78
N GLY A 286 1.56 18.68 10.48
CA GLY A 286 2.76 18.95 9.66
C GLY A 286 2.48 19.66 8.34
N THR A 287 3.50 20.04 7.59
CA THR A 287 3.33 20.54 6.21
C THR A 287 3.31 19.34 5.26
N PRO A 288 2.34 19.22 4.34
CA PRO A 288 2.36 18.15 3.34
C PRO A 288 3.67 18.25 2.55
N PRO A 289 4.40 17.14 2.35
CA PRO A 289 5.47 17.11 1.38
C PRO A 289 4.89 17.49 0.01
N GLY A 290 5.40 18.55 -0.61
CA GLY A 290 4.89 19.05 -1.89
C GLY A 290 3.80 20.13 -1.80
N ALA A 291 3.49 20.69 -0.62
CA ALA A 291 2.93 22.05 -0.56
C ALA A 291 3.92 23.10 -1.14
N LEU A 292 5.16 22.70 -1.44
CA LEU A 292 6.23 23.60 -1.83
C LEU A 292 6.12 24.19 -3.25
N PRO A 293 5.66 23.55 -4.34
CA PRO A 293 5.60 24.24 -5.64
C PRO A 293 4.55 25.36 -5.66
N ALA A 294 3.32 25.10 -5.23
CA ALA A 294 2.25 26.11 -5.18
C ALA A 294 2.52 27.21 -4.14
N VAL A 295 3.03 26.85 -2.94
CA VAL A 295 3.40 27.85 -1.92
C VAL A 295 4.67 28.61 -2.31
N ARG A 296 5.65 28.00 -2.99
CA ARG A 296 6.84 28.70 -3.52
C ARG A 296 6.46 29.62 -4.69
N GLU A 297 5.59 29.21 -5.61
CA GLU A 297 5.12 30.06 -6.70
C GLU A 297 4.23 31.21 -6.19
N MET A 298 3.37 30.97 -5.20
CA MET A 298 2.61 32.04 -4.54
C MET A 298 3.51 32.99 -3.73
N ALA A 299 4.53 32.48 -3.03
CA ALA A 299 5.51 33.29 -2.32
C ALA A 299 6.40 34.10 -3.29
N LYS A 300 6.77 33.51 -4.44
CA LYS A 300 7.51 34.16 -5.51
C LYS A 300 6.68 35.26 -6.17
N LYS A 301 5.42 34.99 -6.55
CA LYS A 301 4.49 35.99 -7.09
C LYS A 301 4.23 37.14 -6.10
N LYS A 302 4.10 36.86 -4.80
CA LYS A 302 4.01 37.90 -3.76
C LYS A 302 5.29 38.74 -3.65
N LYS A 303 6.46 38.10 -3.72
CA LYS A 303 7.76 38.79 -3.66
C LYS A 303 7.98 39.67 -4.90
N ASP A 304 7.61 39.18 -6.08
CA ASP A 304 7.77 39.91 -7.34
C ASP A 304 6.78 41.09 -7.44
N ALA A 305 5.55 40.94 -6.94
CA ALA A 305 4.58 42.03 -6.82
C ALA A 305 5.05 43.12 -5.84
N ALA A 306 5.55 42.74 -4.67
CA ALA A 306 6.10 43.68 -3.70
C ALA A 306 7.34 44.45 -4.22
N LEU A 307 8.17 43.78 -5.04
CA LEU A 307 9.31 44.42 -5.71
C LEU A 307 8.88 45.39 -6.82
N ALA A 308 7.80 45.07 -7.54
CA ALA A 308 7.23 45.94 -8.57
C ALA A 308 6.56 47.20 -8.00
N GLU A 309 5.94 47.11 -6.82
CA GLU A 309 5.34 48.25 -6.11
C GLU A 309 6.38 49.15 -5.40
N SER A 310 7.62 48.67 -5.25
CA SER A 310 8.73 49.42 -4.64
C SER A 310 9.60 50.20 -5.64
N ARG A 311 9.25 50.17 -6.92
CA ARG A 311 9.89 50.92 -8.02
C ARG A 311 9.00 52.06 -8.49
#